data_AF-A0A2S5W4L0-F1
#
_entry.id   AF-A0A2S5W4L0-F1
#
_cell.length_a   1.000
_cell.length_b   1.000
_cell.length_c   1.000
_cell.angle_alpha   90.00
_cell.angle_beta   90.00
_cell.angle_gamma   90.00
#
_symmetry.space_group_name_H-M   'P 1'
#
loop_
_entity.id
_entity.type
_entity.pdbx_description
1 polymer ?
#
loop_
_entity_poly.entity_id
_entity_poly.type
_entity_poly.pdbx_seq_one_letter_code
_entity_poly.pdbx_strand_id
1 'polypeptide(L)'
;MQVSVRSNILAVLTLGPAYGLQLHAEIEARTDRAGRINVGQIYSTLTRLVEAGLVGSAPRGEDSLPLYELTDAGRREAAAWLGEIGTAAPSWAEMVEQVLLVASLPGVSLDALLDDYRAFWCGVVGAVSEGRDEQHLLHHLGPR
;
A
#
# COMPACT_ATOMS: atom_id res chain seq x y z
N MET A 1 -0.13 -4.80 -7.92
CA MET A 1 -0.72 -3.43 -7.75
C MET A 1 0.39 -2.47 -7.30
N GLN A 2 0.39 -1.20 -7.71
CA GLN A 2 1.38 -0.21 -7.24
C GLN A 2 1.03 0.34 -5.85
N VAL A 3 2.02 0.86 -5.14
CA VAL A 3 1.83 1.46 -3.81
C VAL A 3 1.00 2.74 -3.93
N SER A 4 -0.08 2.82 -3.16
CA SER A 4 -1.04 3.92 -3.20
C SER A 4 -1.90 3.96 -1.95
N VAL A 5 -2.66 5.04 -1.76
CA VAL A 5 -3.67 5.12 -0.68
C VAL A 5 -4.64 3.94 -0.74
N ARG A 6 -5.00 3.47 -1.94
CA ARG A 6 -5.85 2.30 -2.14
C ARG A 6 -5.23 1.03 -1.54
N SER A 7 -3.99 0.73 -1.89
CA SER A 7 -3.32 -0.48 -1.41
C SER A 7 -3.13 -0.42 0.12
N ASN A 8 -2.84 0.76 0.65
CA ASN A 8 -2.67 0.95 2.09
C ASN A 8 -3.97 0.74 2.85
N ILE A 9 -5.11 1.24 2.35
CA ILE A 9 -6.42 0.97 2.96
C ILE A 9 -6.73 -0.53 2.95
N LEU A 10 -6.51 -1.20 1.81
CA LEU A 10 -6.74 -2.64 1.71
C LEU A 10 -5.87 -3.44 2.68
N ALA A 11 -4.60 -3.06 2.81
CA ALA A 11 -3.66 -3.68 3.73
C ALA A 11 -4.06 -3.48 5.20
N VAL A 12 -4.43 -2.27 5.62
CA VAL A 12 -4.84 -2.01 7.01
C VAL A 12 -6.15 -2.73 7.35
N LEU A 13 -7.11 -2.80 6.43
CA LEU A 13 -8.36 -3.53 6.66
C LEU A 13 -8.18 -5.06 6.78
N THR A 14 -6.98 -5.61 6.53
CA THR A 14 -6.68 -7.00 6.89
C THR A 14 -6.65 -7.23 8.41
N LEU A 15 -6.46 -6.19 9.20
CA LEU A 15 -6.54 -6.23 10.67
C LEU A 15 -7.97 -6.38 11.19
N GLY A 16 -8.97 -6.06 10.35
CA GLY A 16 -10.38 -6.10 10.69
C GLY A 16 -11.14 -4.84 10.26
N PRO A 17 -12.45 -4.77 10.58
CA PRO A 17 -13.28 -3.62 10.23
C PRO A 17 -12.84 -2.34 10.93
N ALA A 18 -12.86 -1.21 10.23
CA ALA A 18 -12.40 0.09 10.75
C ALA A 18 -13.21 1.28 10.21
N TYR A 19 -13.24 2.36 10.98
CA TYR A 19 -13.79 3.65 10.52
C TYR A 19 -12.78 4.37 9.61
N GLY A 20 -13.28 5.22 8.72
CA GLY A 20 -12.42 6.00 7.81
C GLY A 20 -11.32 6.81 8.52
N LEU A 21 -11.64 7.42 9.67
CA LEU A 21 -10.65 8.16 10.45
C LEU A 21 -9.62 7.25 11.14
N GLN A 22 -10.00 6.04 11.55
CA GLN A 22 -9.06 5.06 12.08
C GLN A 22 -8.10 4.57 10.98
N LEU A 23 -8.60 4.34 9.77
CA LEU A 23 -7.76 3.98 8.62
C LEU A 23 -6.73 5.07 8.31
N HIS A 24 -7.14 6.34 8.36
CA HIS A 24 -6.20 7.46 8.21
C HIS A 24 -5.06 7.39 9.24
N ALA A 25 -5.40 7.27 10.53
CA ALA A 25 -4.43 7.23 11.62
C ALA A 25 -3.50 6.00 11.54
N GLU A 26 -4.04 4.81 11.24
CA GLU A 26 -3.25 3.58 11.09
C GLU A 26 -2.26 3.68 9.92
N ILE A 27 -2.68 4.22 8.77
CA ILE A 27 -1.78 4.38 7.62
C ILE A 27 -0.67 5.37 7.96
N GLU A 28 -0.98 6.51 8.59
CA GLU A 28 0.04 7.47 9.01
C GLU A 28 1.02 6.89 10.04
N ALA A 29 0.55 6.05 10.97
CA ALA A 29 1.39 5.45 12.00
C ALA A 29 2.32 4.35 11.45
N ARG A 30 1.91 3.65 10.39
CA ARG A 30 2.62 2.49 9.84
C ARG A 30 3.54 2.82 8.66
N THR A 31 3.42 4.02 8.11
CA THR A 31 4.17 4.44 6.93
C THR A 31 4.89 5.76 7.19
N ASP A 32 5.90 6.10 6.39
CA ASP A 32 6.57 7.41 6.43
C ASP A 32 5.73 8.54 5.81
N ARG A 33 4.39 8.48 5.98
CA ARG A 33 3.44 9.41 5.35
C ARG A 33 2.71 10.32 6.34
N ALA A 34 3.17 10.43 7.58
CA ALA A 34 2.60 11.35 8.56
C ALA A 34 2.40 12.75 7.96
N GLY A 35 1.15 13.25 7.96
CA GLY A 35 0.78 14.56 7.42
C GLY A 35 0.73 14.66 5.89
N ARG A 36 1.00 13.58 5.15
CA ARG A 36 1.02 13.55 3.66
C ARG A 36 -0.27 13.03 3.05
N ILE A 37 -1.09 12.30 3.80
CA ILE A 37 -2.39 11.82 3.36
C ILE A 37 -3.45 12.67 4.04
N ASN A 38 -4.26 13.37 3.25
CA ASN A 38 -5.39 14.09 3.83
C ASN A 38 -6.58 13.15 4.02
N VAL A 39 -7.41 13.45 5.02
CA VAL A 39 -8.59 12.65 5.35
C VAL A 39 -9.57 12.52 4.16
N GLY A 40 -9.67 13.54 3.30
CA GLY A 40 -10.50 13.50 2.09
C GLY A 40 -10.06 12.45 1.06
N GLN A 41 -8.76 12.20 0.94
CA GLN A 41 -8.22 11.13 0.09
C GLN A 41 -8.63 9.75 0.60
N ILE A 42 -8.71 9.56 1.93
CA ILE A 42 -9.17 8.31 2.52
C ILE A 42 -10.63 8.07 2.14
N TYR A 43 -11.51 9.04 2.39
CA TYR A 43 -12.93 8.88 2.10
C TYR A 43 -13.23 8.71 0.61
N SER A 44 -12.59 9.51 -0.27
CA SER A 44 -12.77 9.35 -1.72
C SER A 44 -12.26 7.99 -2.22
N THR A 45 -11.18 7.46 -1.64
CA THR A 45 -10.67 6.13 -1.98
C THR A 45 -11.58 5.02 -1.44
N LEU A 46 -12.13 5.16 -0.23
CA LEU A 46 -13.12 4.23 0.32
C LEU A 46 -14.37 4.15 -0.54
N THR A 47 -14.92 5.29 -0.99
CA THR A 47 -16.05 5.31 -1.91
C THR A 47 -15.76 4.46 -3.15
N ARG A 48 -14.61 4.66 -3.79
CA ARG A 48 -14.21 3.90 -4.98
C ARG A 48 -13.98 2.42 -4.70
N LEU A 49 -13.49 2.08 -3.50
CA LEU A 49 -13.30 0.68 -3.08
C LEU A 49 -14.63 -0.03 -2.82
N VAL A 50 -15.63 0.69 -2.29
CA VAL A 50 -16.99 0.20 -2.13
C VAL A 50 -17.67 0.02 -3.48
N GLU A 51 -17.58 0.99 -4.37
CA GLU A 51 -18.07 0.90 -5.76
C GLU A 51 -17.42 -0.26 -6.52
N ALA A 52 -16.13 -0.53 -6.28
CA ALA A 52 -15.41 -1.65 -6.86
C ALA A 52 -15.73 -3.01 -6.20
N GLY A 53 -16.53 -3.04 -5.13
CA GLY A 53 -16.89 -4.28 -4.42
C GLY A 53 -15.74 -4.91 -3.63
N LEU A 54 -14.69 -4.16 -3.32
CA LEU A 54 -13.54 -4.65 -2.56
C LEU A 54 -13.67 -4.37 -1.06
N VAL A 55 -14.45 -3.36 -0.72
CA VAL A 55 -14.77 -2.99 0.65
C VAL A 55 -16.28 -2.97 0.80
N GLY A 56 -16.80 -3.61 1.84
CA GLY A 56 -18.17 -3.46 2.29
C GLY A 56 -18.30 -2.29 3.25
N SER A 57 -19.48 -1.70 3.33
CA SER A 57 -19.85 -0.78 4.40
C SER A 57 -21.04 -1.38 5.14
N ALA A 58 -20.93 -1.54 6.45
CA ALA A 58 -22.08 -1.91 7.28
C ALA A 58 -22.84 -0.63 7.61
N PRO A 59 -24.07 -0.42 7.07
CA PRO A 59 -24.93 0.65 7.57
C PRO A 59 -25.31 0.31 9.01
N ARG A 60 -24.78 1.07 9.96
CA ARG A 60 -25.41 1.22 11.28
C ARG A 60 -26.35 2.43 11.19
N GLY A 61 -27.26 2.57 12.16
CA GLY A 61 -28.34 3.57 12.15
C GLY A 61 -27.90 4.99 11.74
N GLU A 62 -28.87 5.80 11.33
CA GLU A 62 -28.74 7.09 10.61
C GLU A 62 -27.62 8.04 11.09
N ASP A 63 -27.22 7.98 12.36
CA ASP A 63 -26.23 8.89 12.98
C ASP A 63 -24.84 8.29 13.23
N SER A 64 -24.54 7.09 12.73
CA SER A 64 -23.25 6.44 12.98
C SER A 64 -22.31 6.47 11.76
N LEU A 65 -21.03 6.74 12.02
CA LEU A 65 -20.01 6.66 10.97
C LEU A 65 -19.97 5.26 10.35
N PRO A 66 -19.79 5.13 9.02
CA PRO A 66 -19.73 3.83 8.36
C PRO A 66 -18.52 3.04 8.82
N LEU A 67 -18.75 1.78 9.20
CA LEU A 67 -17.70 0.80 9.46
C LEU A 67 -17.38 0.07 8.15
N TYR A 68 -16.10 0.06 7.77
CA TYR A 68 -15.63 -0.53 6.52
C TYR A 68 -14.92 -1.86 6.77
N GLU A 69 -15.15 -2.84 5.90
CA GLU A 69 -14.53 -4.16 5.99
C GLU A 69 -14.16 -4.69 4.60
N LEU A 70 -13.13 -5.54 4.49
CA LEU A 70 -12.82 -6.19 3.22
C LEU A 70 -13.93 -7.16 2.82
N THR A 71 -14.29 -7.16 1.54
CA THR A 71 -14.98 -8.30 0.92
C THR A 71 -14.00 -9.44 0.66
N ASP A 72 -14.48 -10.60 0.20
CA ASP A 72 -13.59 -11.67 -0.24
C ASP A 72 -12.69 -11.25 -1.41
N ALA A 73 -13.20 -10.40 -2.30
CA ALA A 73 -12.41 -9.84 -3.39
C ALA A 73 -11.32 -8.89 -2.85
N GLY A 74 -11.67 -8.02 -1.89
CA GLY A 74 -10.71 -7.15 -1.22
C GLY A 74 -9.62 -7.91 -0.47
N ARG A 75 -9.97 -9.01 0.22
CA ARG A 75 -9.00 -9.88 0.91
C ARG A 75 -7.99 -10.48 -0.05
N ARG A 76 -8.43 -10.98 -1.21
CA ARG A 76 -7.53 -11.52 -2.23
C ARG A 76 -6.61 -10.47 -2.81
N GLU A 77 -7.14 -9.28 -3.10
CA GLU A 77 -6.34 -8.18 -3.65
C GLU A 77 -5.31 -7.66 -2.63
N ALA A 78 -5.70 -7.56 -1.36
CA ALA A 78 -4.79 -7.22 -0.27
C ALA A 78 -3.67 -8.27 -0.13
N ALA A 79 -4.03 -9.56 -0.07
CA ALA A 79 -3.04 -10.64 0.07
C ALA A 79 -2.04 -10.67 -1.09
N ALA A 80 -2.50 -10.49 -2.33
CA ALA A 80 -1.61 -10.39 -3.49
C ALA A 80 -0.66 -9.20 -3.36
N TRP A 81 -1.17 -8.02 -3.00
CA TRP A 81 -0.31 -6.85 -2.85
C TRP A 81 0.68 -6.94 -1.68
N LEU A 82 0.32 -7.60 -0.58
CA LEU A 82 1.24 -7.78 0.56
C LEU A 82 2.45 -8.66 0.21
N GLY A 83 2.28 -9.61 -0.72
CA GLY A 83 3.31 -10.58 -1.10
C GLY A 83 4.04 -10.31 -2.41
N GLU A 84 3.62 -9.33 -3.21
CA GLU A 84 4.15 -9.10 -4.55
C GLU A 84 4.68 -7.66 -4.73
N ILE A 85 5.84 -7.52 -5.36
CA ILE A 85 6.26 -6.24 -5.92
C ILE A 85 5.43 -5.94 -7.18
N GLY A 86 4.96 -4.70 -7.33
CA GLY A 86 4.19 -4.32 -8.52
C GLY A 86 4.98 -4.49 -9.83
N THR A 87 4.28 -4.63 -10.95
CA THR A 87 4.89 -4.89 -12.28
C THR A 87 5.59 -3.70 -12.93
N ALA A 88 5.49 -2.49 -12.36
CA ALA A 88 6.24 -1.33 -12.81
C ALA A 88 7.42 -1.11 -11.85
N ALA A 89 8.56 -0.66 -12.40
CA ALA A 89 9.80 -0.41 -11.67
C ALA A 89 9.55 0.52 -10.45
N PRO A 90 9.43 -0.04 -9.23
CA PRO A 90 9.05 0.74 -8.06
C PRO A 90 10.16 1.75 -7.74
N SER A 91 9.75 2.94 -7.33
CA SER A 91 10.68 3.91 -6.75
C SER A 91 11.17 3.43 -5.38
N TRP A 92 12.30 3.97 -4.93
CA TRP A 92 12.79 3.74 -3.56
C TRP A 92 11.72 4.05 -2.50
N ALA A 93 10.99 5.15 -2.68
CA ALA A 93 9.95 5.58 -1.74
C ALA A 93 8.79 4.58 -1.65
N GLU A 94 8.33 4.04 -2.79
CA GLU A 94 7.28 3.03 -2.84
C GLU A 94 7.72 1.73 -2.16
N MET A 95 8.97 1.29 -2.39
CA MET A 95 9.53 0.13 -1.67
C MET A 95 9.48 0.33 -0.17
N VAL A 96 10.04 1.45 0.31
CA VAL A 96 10.09 1.74 1.76
C VAL A 96 8.68 1.76 2.35
N GLU A 97 7.72 2.38 1.66
CA GLU A 97 6.33 2.43 2.11
C GLU A 97 5.69 1.03 2.21
N GLN A 98 5.81 0.19 1.18
CA GLN A 98 5.25 -1.16 1.21
C GLN A 98 5.91 -2.03 2.28
N VAL A 99 7.25 -1.99 2.39
CA VAL A 99 8.00 -2.76 3.38
C VAL A 99 7.62 -2.35 4.81
N LEU A 100 7.57 -1.04 5.09
CA LEU A 100 7.15 -0.54 6.41
C LEU A 100 5.72 -0.99 6.76
N LEU A 101 4.80 -0.88 5.80
CA LEU A 101 3.42 -1.28 6.03
C LEU A 101 3.31 -2.78 6.29
N VAL A 102 3.90 -3.62 5.43
CA VAL A 102 3.88 -5.09 5.56
C VAL A 102 4.53 -5.55 6.86
N ALA A 103 5.70 -5.00 7.20
CA ALA A 103 6.42 -5.32 8.44
C ALA A 103 5.62 -4.98 9.72
N SER A 104 4.70 -4.01 9.64
CA SER A 104 3.86 -3.60 10.77
C SER A 104 2.65 -4.51 11.00
N LEU A 105 2.28 -5.35 10.03
CA LEU A 105 1.08 -6.18 10.09
C LEU A 105 1.36 -7.52 10.78
N PRO A 106 0.57 -7.91 11.80
CA PRO A 106 0.76 -9.18 12.48
C PRO A 106 0.44 -10.36 11.56
N GLY A 107 1.32 -11.36 11.55
CA GLY A 107 1.09 -12.61 10.82
C GLY A 107 1.36 -12.57 9.31
N VAL A 108 1.87 -11.45 8.79
CA VAL A 108 2.31 -11.34 7.39
C VAL A 108 3.82 -11.56 7.31
N SER A 109 4.29 -12.50 6.48
CA SER A 109 5.73 -12.71 6.25
C SER A 109 6.27 -11.63 5.31
N LEU A 110 7.47 -11.15 5.63
CA LEU A 110 8.19 -10.14 4.87
C LEU A 110 9.24 -10.74 3.91
N ASP A 111 9.53 -12.04 4.05
CA ASP A 111 10.70 -12.67 3.42
C ASP A 111 10.64 -12.62 1.89
N ALA A 112 9.53 -13.09 1.31
CA ALA A 112 9.35 -13.10 -0.14
C ALA A 112 9.39 -11.68 -0.75
N LEU A 113 8.78 -10.72 -0.06
CA LEU A 113 8.76 -9.33 -0.49
C LEU A 113 10.18 -8.72 -0.49
N LEU A 114 10.99 -9.00 0.53
CA LEU A 114 12.37 -8.53 0.60
C LEU A 114 13.26 -9.20 -0.45
N ASP A 115 13.08 -10.49 -0.69
CA ASP A 115 13.81 -11.22 -1.72
C ASP A 115 13.53 -10.63 -3.12
N ASP A 116 12.26 -10.34 -3.42
CA ASP A 116 11.85 -9.71 -4.68
C ASP A 116 12.43 -8.30 -4.84
N TYR A 117 12.33 -7.46 -3.80
CA TYR A 117 12.92 -6.11 -3.83
C TYR A 117 14.44 -6.15 -3.96
N ARG A 118 15.10 -7.08 -3.26
CA ARG A 118 16.55 -7.28 -3.36
C ARG A 118 16.94 -7.67 -4.77
N ALA A 119 16.25 -8.64 -5.37
CA ALA A 119 16.52 -9.07 -6.75
C ALA A 119 16.34 -7.91 -7.74
N PHE A 120 15.27 -7.13 -7.59
CA PHE A 120 15.01 -5.94 -8.42
C PHE A 120 16.16 -4.91 -8.33
N TRP A 121 16.50 -4.45 -7.12
CA TRP A 121 17.52 -3.42 -6.93
C TRP A 121 18.94 -3.89 -7.29
N CYS A 122 19.27 -5.16 -7.03
CA CYS A 122 20.53 -5.74 -7.51
C CYS A 122 20.62 -5.70 -9.05
N GLY A 123 19.52 -6.00 -9.75
CA GLY A 123 19.44 -5.87 -11.20
C GLY A 123 19.65 -4.42 -11.69
N VAL A 124 19.03 -3.46 -11.01
CA VAL A 124 19.21 -2.03 -11.31
C VAL A 124 20.67 -1.59 -11.14
N VAL A 125 21.31 -1.93 -10.01
CA VAL A 125 22.73 -1.60 -9.75
C VAL A 125 23.65 -2.25 -10.79
N GLY A 126 23.38 -3.50 -11.16
CA GLY A 126 24.10 -4.18 -12.24
C GLY A 126 24.06 -3.40 -13.55
N ALA A 127 22.86 -2.98 -13.97
CA ALA A 127 22.69 -2.19 -15.20
C ALA A 127 23.41 -0.83 -15.17
N VAL A 128 23.44 -0.15 -14.01
CA VAL A 128 24.22 1.10 -13.82
C VAL A 128 25.72 0.83 -14.03
N SER A 129 26.25 -0.24 -13.42
CA SER A 129 27.67 -0.55 -13.46
C SER A 129 28.18 -0.94 -14.86
N GLU A 130 27.28 -1.36 -15.75
CA GLU A 130 27.56 -1.71 -17.14
C GLU A 130 27.42 -0.51 -18.11
N GLY A 131 27.21 0.70 -17.58
CA GLY A 131 27.15 1.95 -18.36
C GLY A 131 25.89 2.11 -19.21
N ARG A 132 24.80 1.43 -18.85
CA ARG A 132 23.67 1.22 -19.76
C ARG A 132 22.54 2.24 -19.72
N ASP A 133 22.46 3.19 -18.78
CA ASP A 133 21.53 4.35 -18.86
C ASP A 133 21.62 5.26 -17.62
N GLU A 134 22.44 6.32 -17.64
CA GLU A 134 22.48 7.29 -16.53
C GLU A 134 21.21 8.17 -16.45
N GLN A 135 20.51 8.38 -17.57
CA GLN A 135 19.41 9.35 -17.67
C GLN A 135 18.03 8.79 -17.30
N HIS A 136 17.81 7.48 -17.37
CA HIS A 136 16.54 6.83 -17.01
C HIS A 136 16.45 6.49 -15.51
N LEU A 137 17.59 6.37 -14.82
CA LEU A 137 17.67 5.80 -13.47
C LEU A 137 17.52 6.80 -12.33
N LEU A 138 17.74 8.09 -12.58
CA LEU A 138 17.55 9.17 -11.59
C LEU A 138 16.09 9.32 -11.13
N HIS A 139 15.12 8.84 -11.91
CA HIS A 139 13.70 8.83 -11.49
C HIS A 139 13.42 7.85 -10.33
N HIS A 140 14.26 6.83 -10.14
CA HIS A 140 14.01 5.76 -9.17
C HIS A 140 14.66 5.99 -7.79
N LEU A 141 15.59 6.96 -7.66
CA LEU A 141 16.56 7.04 -6.55
C LEU A 141 16.42 8.26 -5.60
N GLY A 142 15.35 9.05 -5.63
CA GLY A 142 15.23 10.16 -4.65
C GLY A 142 13.84 10.79 -4.51
N PRO A 143 13.54 11.41 -3.34
CA PRO A 143 12.26 12.05 -3.08
C PRO A 143 12.18 13.41 -3.80
N ARG A 144 10.97 13.78 -4.23
CA ARG A 144 10.60 15.18 -4.45
C ARG A 144 9.96 15.74 -3.19
#